data_AF-B9WEW7-F1
#
_entry.id   AF-B9WEW7-F1
#
_cell.length_a   1.000
_cell.length_b   1.000
_cell.length_c   1.000
_cell.angle_alpha   90.00
_cell.angle_beta   90.00
_cell.angle_gamma   90.00
#
_symmetry.space_group_name_H-M   'P 1'
#
loop_
_entity.id
_entity.type
_entity.pdbx_description
1 polymer ?
#
loop_
_entity_poly.entity_id
_entity_poly.type
_entity_poly.pdbx_seq_one_letter_code
_entity_poly.pdbx_strand_id
1 'polypeptide(L)'
;MFLTSPYLRTRQTCNNIIEGIKNVSGVEYEVREEPRMREQDFGNFQPSSDEMELIWKERAQYGHFFYRIPHGESAADVYDRVASFMESLFRQFRNDDFPNILVLVSHGIWSRVFIMKWFKWSYEEFESLKNVPHCKYLVMKKDDETQRYHLKTRLLTWDDVEDDDLDVGQCSLDDDEVYKLIQDQKDTVNSTRNKNKRIEEMYRKAHGPESKYTDYKEKVVSRFKVDNQSVVNSTESFH
;
A
#
# COMPACT_ATOMS: atom_id res chain seq x y z
N MET A 1 1.42 -20.31 5.42
CA MET A 1 0.94 -19.57 6.62
C MET A 1 0.07 -18.39 6.19
N PHE A 2 -1.02 -18.16 6.89
CA PHE A 2 -1.87 -16.97 6.75
C PHE A 2 -1.73 -16.10 8.00
N LEU A 3 -1.44 -14.82 7.80
CA LEU A 3 -1.57 -13.79 8.84
C LEU A 3 -2.70 -12.85 8.42
N THR A 4 -3.67 -12.63 9.30
CA THR A 4 -4.83 -11.79 9.00
C THR A 4 -5.02 -10.71 10.05
N SER A 5 -5.47 -9.54 9.59
CA SER A 5 -5.99 -8.50 10.47
C SER A 5 -7.23 -9.00 11.24
N PRO A 6 -7.42 -8.57 12.50
CA PRO A 6 -8.56 -9.01 13.32
C PRO A 6 -9.92 -8.45 12.86
N TYR A 7 -9.95 -7.53 11.89
CA TYR A 7 -11.21 -6.97 11.38
C TYR A 7 -12.03 -8.00 10.61
N LEU A 8 -13.37 -7.94 10.77
CA LEU A 8 -14.29 -8.91 10.18
C LEU A 8 -14.11 -9.06 8.66
N ARG A 9 -13.94 -7.95 7.94
CA ARG A 9 -13.71 -7.97 6.48
C ARG A 9 -12.48 -8.78 6.08
N THR A 10 -11.37 -8.66 6.81
CA THR A 10 -10.14 -9.40 6.52
C THR A 10 -10.25 -10.87 6.93
N ARG A 11 -10.95 -11.15 8.03
CA ARG A 11 -11.30 -12.54 8.43
C ARG A 11 -12.15 -13.23 7.37
N GLN A 12 -13.19 -12.58 6.87
CA GLN A 12 -14.05 -13.11 5.81
C GLN A 12 -13.28 -13.38 4.52
N THR A 13 -12.46 -12.43 4.06
CA THR A 13 -11.58 -12.65 2.90
C THR A 13 -10.64 -13.84 3.12
N CYS A 14 -9.98 -13.91 4.29
CA CYS A 14 -9.09 -15.03 4.62
C CYS A 14 -9.82 -16.38 4.59
N ASN A 15 -11.01 -16.45 5.20
CA ASN A 15 -11.82 -17.67 5.22
C ASN A 15 -12.26 -18.10 3.82
N ASN A 16 -12.62 -17.14 2.94
CA ASN A 16 -13.01 -17.45 1.57
C ASN A 16 -11.82 -18.00 0.75
N ILE A 17 -10.60 -17.48 0.97
CA ILE A 17 -9.40 -18.03 0.33
C ILE A 17 -9.17 -19.45 0.81
N ILE A 18 -9.24 -19.68 2.14
CA ILE A 18 -9.07 -21.00 2.75
C ILE A 18 -10.09 -22.00 2.21
N GLU A 19 -11.36 -21.60 2.12
CA GLU A 19 -12.45 -22.42 1.58
C GLU A 19 -12.16 -22.87 0.13
N GLY A 20 -11.52 -22.00 -0.67
CA GLY A 20 -11.11 -22.32 -2.03
C GLY A 20 -9.96 -23.34 -2.12
N ILE A 21 -9.08 -23.41 -1.12
CA ILE A 21 -7.88 -24.27 -1.16
C ILE A 21 -7.97 -25.51 -0.25
N LYS A 22 -8.99 -25.63 0.62
CA LYS A 22 -9.07 -26.68 1.65
C LYS A 22 -9.04 -28.12 1.13
N ASN A 23 -9.42 -28.33 -0.12
CA ASN A 23 -9.47 -29.65 -0.76
C ASN A 23 -8.26 -29.91 -1.67
N VAL A 24 -7.31 -28.97 -1.77
CA VAL A 24 -6.11 -29.14 -2.59
C VAL A 24 -5.15 -30.09 -1.85
N SER A 25 -4.87 -31.24 -2.46
CA SER A 25 -4.01 -32.26 -1.85
C SER A 25 -2.58 -31.75 -1.63
N GLY A 26 -2.01 -32.03 -0.45
CA GLY A 26 -0.65 -31.62 -0.10
C GLY A 26 -0.50 -30.17 0.37
N VAL A 27 -1.60 -29.40 0.46
CA VAL A 27 -1.57 -28.04 1.00
C VAL A 27 -1.93 -28.04 2.47
N GLU A 28 -0.95 -27.72 3.32
CA GLU A 28 -1.14 -27.48 4.75
C GLU A 28 -1.06 -25.98 5.05
N TYR A 29 -1.88 -25.51 5.97
CA TYR A 29 -1.89 -24.10 6.35
C TYR A 29 -2.18 -23.89 7.83
N GLU A 30 -1.57 -22.84 8.37
CA GLU A 30 -1.86 -22.29 9.68
C GLU A 30 -2.38 -20.87 9.50
N VAL A 31 -3.35 -20.46 10.32
CA VAL A 31 -3.92 -19.12 10.36
C VAL A 31 -3.61 -18.48 11.70
N ARG A 32 -3.03 -17.29 11.70
CA ARG A 32 -2.84 -16.47 12.90
C ARG A 32 -3.37 -15.07 12.68
N GLU A 33 -3.83 -14.47 13.77
CA GLU A 33 -4.24 -13.07 13.76
C GLU A 33 -3.09 -12.19 14.19
N GLU A 34 -2.94 -11.06 13.50
CA GLU A 34 -1.95 -10.05 13.82
C GLU A 34 -2.62 -8.70 13.99
N PRO A 35 -2.79 -8.23 15.24
CA PRO A 35 -3.41 -6.94 15.52
C PRO A 35 -2.69 -5.75 14.86
N ARG A 36 -1.38 -5.83 14.60
CA ARG A 36 -0.64 -4.75 13.92
C ARG A 36 -0.96 -4.64 12.43
N MET A 37 -1.71 -5.58 11.86
CA MET A 37 -2.18 -5.57 10.47
C MET A 37 -3.49 -4.81 10.24
N ARG A 38 -4.06 -4.15 11.27
CA ARG A 38 -5.28 -3.34 11.14
C ARG A 38 -5.12 -2.19 10.14
N GLU A 39 -6.23 -1.70 9.59
CA GLU A 39 -6.22 -0.49 8.75
C GLU A 39 -5.85 0.74 9.57
N GLN A 40 -5.39 1.80 8.90
CA GLN A 40 -5.24 3.14 9.49
C GLN A 40 -6.50 3.51 10.28
N ASP A 41 -6.32 3.86 11.55
CA ASP A 41 -7.42 4.27 12.41
C ASP A 41 -7.91 5.69 12.06
N PHE A 42 -9.23 5.87 12.02
CA PHE A 42 -9.88 7.16 11.86
C PHE A 42 -10.32 7.75 13.22
N GLY A 43 -9.94 7.10 14.32
CA GLY A 43 -10.34 7.44 15.67
C GLY A 43 -11.79 7.06 15.96
N ASN A 44 -12.27 7.43 17.15
CA ASN A 44 -13.70 7.34 17.52
C ASN A 44 -14.54 8.44 16.84
N PHE A 45 -14.03 9.07 15.79
CA PHE A 45 -14.63 10.22 15.14
C PHE A 45 -15.76 9.75 14.21
N GLN A 46 -16.97 10.25 14.42
CA GLN A 46 -18.10 10.11 13.50
C GLN A 46 -18.35 11.44 12.79
N PRO A 47 -17.50 11.81 11.82
CA PRO A 47 -17.68 13.05 11.07
C PRO A 47 -19.02 13.05 10.33
N SER A 48 -19.63 14.22 10.24
CA SER A 48 -20.64 14.51 9.22
C SER A 48 -20.03 14.34 7.81
N SER A 49 -20.86 14.22 6.77
CA SER A 49 -20.39 14.11 5.38
C SER A 49 -19.46 15.24 4.98
N ASP A 50 -19.75 16.44 5.48
CA ASP A 50 -19.07 17.68 5.10
C ASP A 50 -17.69 17.75 5.78
N GLU A 51 -17.60 17.29 7.03
CA GLU A 51 -16.33 17.15 7.76
C GLU A 51 -15.44 16.06 7.13
N MET A 52 -16.03 14.95 6.65
CA MET A 52 -15.28 13.95 5.89
C MET A 52 -14.70 14.55 4.60
N GLU A 53 -15.48 15.34 3.87
CA GLU A 53 -15.01 15.95 2.63
C GLU A 53 -13.86 16.94 2.89
N LEU A 54 -13.94 17.72 3.97
CA LEU A 54 -12.86 18.61 4.38
C LEU A 54 -11.60 17.83 4.73
N ILE A 55 -11.71 16.78 5.57
CA ILE A 55 -10.59 15.91 5.92
C ILE A 55 -9.95 15.29 4.66
N TRP A 56 -10.75 14.90 3.68
CA TRP A 56 -10.23 14.30 2.44
C TRP A 56 -9.52 15.34 1.57
N LYS A 57 -10.02 16.58 1.51
CA LYS A 57 -9.36 17.70 0.84
C LYS A 57 -8.04 18.06 1.50
N GLU A 58 -8.03 18.20 2.83
CA GLU A 58 -6.83 18.48 3.61
C GLU A 58 -5.80 17.35 3.45
N ARG A 59 -6.24 16.10 3.52
CA ARG A 59 -5.39 14.93 3.29
C ARG A 59 -4.79 14.91 1.88
N ALA A 60 -5.56 15.28 0.86
CA ALA A 60 -5.09 15.34 -0.52
C ALA A 60 -4.09 16.49 -0.74
N GLN A 61 -4.20 17.59 0.02
CA GLN A 61 -3.27 18.72 -0.04
C GLN A 61 -2.00 18.50 0.78
N TYR A 62 -2.12 17.90 1.96
CA TYR A 62 -1.02 17.71 2.91
C TYR A 62 -0.14 16.49 2.59
N GLY A 63 -0.72 15.48 1.92
CA GLY A 63 -0.07 14.20 1.62
C GLY A 63 -0.58 13.08 2.52
N HIS A 64 -0.81 11.91 1.92
CA HIS A 64 -1.45 10.77 2.59
C HIS A 64 -0.60 10.15 3.70
N PHE A 65 0.73 10.27 3.64
CA PHE A 65 1.69 9.64 4.54
C PHE A 65 1.76 10.34 5.89
N PHE A 66 1.95 11.67 5.88
CA PHE A 66 2.13 12.47 7.10
C PHE A 66 0.83 13.04 7.66
N TYR A 67 -0.25 13.11 6.87
CA TYR A 67 -1.52 13.62 7.38
C TYR A 67 -2.06 12.71 8.49
N ARG A 68 -2.23 13.27 9.69
CA ARG A 68 -2.85 12.60 10.83
C ARG A 68 -4.33 12.94 10.86
N ILE A 69 -5.17 11.92 10.76
CA ILE A 69 -6.62 12.08 10.91
C ILE A 69 -6.93 12.51 12.36
N PRO A 70 -7.86 13.45 12.60
CA PRO A 70 -8.26 13.83 13.95
C PRO A 70 -8.62 12.62 14.81
N HIS A 71 -7.98 12.52 15.99
CA HIS A 71 -8.11 11.38 16.92
C HIS A 71 -7.74 9.99 16.35
N GLY A 72 -7.14 9.94 15.16
CA GLY A 72 -6.76 8.72 14.46
C GLY A 72 -5.25 8.61 14.21
N GLU A 73 -4.91 7.77 13.23
CA GLU A 73 -3.55 7.50 12.79
C GLU A 73 -3.21 8.31 11.53
N SER A 74 -1.92 8.62 11.36
CA SER A 74 -1.27 8.92 10.09
C SER A 74 -0.73 7.64 9.47
N ALA A 75 -0.38 7.64 8.18
CA ALA A 75 0.30 6.49 7.58
C ALA A 75 1.74 6.32 8.11
N ALA A 76 2.35 7.38 8.65
CA ALA A 76 3.60 7.28 9.41
C ALA A 76 3.44 6.45 10.71
N ASP A 77 2.32 6.58 11.43
CA ASP A 77 2.06 5.70 12.60
C ASP A 77 1.87 4.24 12.17
N VAL A 78 1.20 4.03 11.04
CA VAL A 78 1.06 2.70 10.42
C VAL A 78 2.44 2.14 10.08
N TYR A 79 3.36 2.98 9.59
CA TYR A 79 4.73 2.60 9.25
C TYR A 79 5.50 2.07 10.45
N ASP A 80 5.36 2.69 11.63
CA ASP A 80 6.04 2.26 12.84
C ASP A 80 5.55 0.88 13.31
N ARG A 81 4.23 0.65 13.33
CA ARG A 81 3.71 -0.68 13.68
C ARG A 81 4.04 -1.73 12.63
N VAL A 82 4.09 -1.38 11.34
CA VAL A 82 4.58 -2.25 10.27
C VAL A 82 6.06 -2.60 10.47
N ALA A 83 6.89 -1.64 10.86
CA ALA A 83 8.30 -1.89 11.16
C ALA A 83 8.45 -2.91 12.29
N SER A 84 7.72 -2.73 13.40
CA SER A 84 7.72 -3.71 14.50
C SER A 84 7.19 -5.10 14.07
N PHE A 85 6.21 -5.13 13.16
CA PHE A 85 5.70 -6.39 12.59
C PHE A 85 6.79 -7.11 11.80
N MET A 86 7.50 -6.38 10.94
CA MET A 86 8.59 -6.94 10.13
C MET A 86 9.73 -7.48 10.98
N GLU A 87 10.09 -6.87 12.10
CA GLU A 87 11.09 -7.42 13.02
C GLU A 87 10.71 -8.81 13.53
N SER A 88 9.44 -8.98 13.93
CA SER A 88 8.91 -10.29 14.33
C SER A 88 8.80 -11.27 13.16
N LEU A 89 8.50 -10.78 11.95
CA LEU A 89 8.44 -11.61 10.75
C LEU A 89 9.81 -12.12 10.33
N PHE A 90 10.82 -11.24 10.27
CA PHE A 90 12.19 -11.61 9.91
C PHE A 90 12.83 -12.56 10.93
N ARG A 91 12.42 -12.50 12.20
CA ARG A 91 12.82 -13.50 13.19
C ARG A 91 12.20 -14.87 12.90
N GLN A 92 10.94 -14.92 12.45
CA GLN A 92 10.28 -16.16 12.07
C GLN A 92 10.90 -16.80 10.81
N PHE A 93 11.37 -15.99 9.86
CA PHE A 93 12.05 -16.50 8.66
C PHE A 93 13.35 -17.26 8.95
N ARG A 94 13.90 -17.14 10.16
CA ARG A 94 15.07 -17.91 10.59
C ARG A 94 14.73 -19.31 11.10
N ASN A 95 13.45 -19.63 11.18
CA ASN A 95 13.00 -20.98 11.49
C ASN A 95 13.02 -21.82 10.21
N ASP A 96 13.69 -22.97 10.24
CA ASP A 96 13.77 -23.89 9.10
C ASP A 96 12.39 -24.44 8.72
N ASP A 97 11.47 -24.52 9.68
CA ASP A 97 10.08 -24.94 9.46
C ASP A 97 9.16 -23.78 9.00
N PHE A 98 9.72 -22.62 8.63
CA PHE A 98 8.90 -21.51 8.16
C PHE A 98 8.22 -21.88 6.82
N PRO A 99 6.89 -21.68 6.69
CA PRO A 99 6.18 -22.10 5.48
C PRO A 99 6.68 -21.43 4.20
N ASN A 100 6.70 -22.20 3.11
CA ASN A 100 7.15 -21.74 1.79
C ASN A 100 6.32 -20.58 1.22
N ILE A 101 5.05 -20.45 1.63
CA ILE A 101 4.16 -19.35 1.23
C ILE A 101 3.60 -18.65 2.47
N LEU A 102 3.75 -17.32 2.50
CA LEU A 102 3.15 -16.44 3.48
C LEU A 102 2.08 -15.57 2.80
N VAL A 103 0.84 -15.67 3.29
CA VAL A 103 -0.28 -14.85 2.83
C VAL A 103 -0.65 -13.84 3.91
N LEU A 104 -0.59 -12.55 3.55
CA LEU A 104 -0.95 -11.45 4.45
C LEU A 104 -2.31 -10.87 4.02
N VAL A 105 -3.33 -11.02 4.87
CA VAL A 105 -4.70 -10.51 4.59
C VAL A 105 -4.94 -9.24 5.42
N SER A 106 -4.85 -8.09 4.76
CA SER A 106 -4.91 -6.78 5.41
C SER A 106 -5.71 -5.76 4.56
N HIS A 107 -5.32 -4.49 4.58
CA HIS A 107 -6.06 -3.36 4.05
C HIS A 107 -5.20 -2.48 3.14
N GLY A 108 -5.80 -1.45 2.55
CA GLY A 108 -5.17 -0.67 1.48
C GLY A 108 -3.96 0.14 1.96
N ILE A 109 -4.15 0.96 3.01
CA ILE A 109 -3.04 1.78 3.52
C ILE A 109 -1.98 0.88 4.15
N TRP A 110 -2.39 -0.09 4.96
CA TRP A 110 -1.43 -1.03 5.55
C TRP A 110 -0.56 -1.74 4.51
N SER A 111 -1.15 -2.23 3.41
CA SER A 111 -0.41 -2.94 2.35
C SER A 111 0.56 -2.02 1.61
N ARG A 112 0.16 -0.78 1.32
CA ARG A 112 1.06 0.22 0.71
C ARG A 112 2.24 0.54 1.62
N VAL A 113 1.98 0.73 2.91
CA VAL A 113 3.01 1.01 3.93
C VAL A 113 3.93 -0.20 4.13
N PHE A 114 3.39 -1.43 4.11
CA PHE A 114 4.18 -2.65 4.13
C PHE A 114 5.17 -2.70 2.96
N ILE A 115 4.72 -2.46 1.74
CA ILE A 115 5.61 -2.46 0.56
C ILE A 115 6.64 -1.33 0.65
N MET A 116 6.22 -0.12 1.01
CA MET A 116 7.13 1.01 1.22
C MET A 116 8.24 0.65 2.21
N LYS A 117 7.88 0.10 3.37
CA LYS A 117 8.83 -0.30 4.40
C LYS A 117 9.77 -1.42 3.91
N TRP A 118 9.22 -2.40 3.20
CA TRP A 118 9.96 -3.58 2.74
C TRP A 118 11.04 -3.20 1.72
N PHE A 119 10.65 -2.43 0.72
CA PHE A 119 11.54 -2.03 -0.39
C PHE A 119 12.31 -0.74 -0.11
N LYS A 120 12.14 -0.16 1.09
CA LYS A 120 12.79 1.08 1.53
C LYS A 120 12.51 2.24 0.58
N TRP A 121 11.29 2.30 0.07
CA TRP A 121 10.85 3.40 -0.76
C TRP A 121 10.79 4.69 0.04
N SER A 122 11.12 5.76 -0.66
CA SER A 122 10.92 7.13 -0.18
C SER A 122 9.44 7.42 0.03
N TYR A 123 9.14 8.46 0.80
CA TYR A 123 7.74 8.85 0.99
C TYR A 123 7.16 9.44 -0.31
N GLU A 124 7.99 10.09 -1.15
CA GLU A 124 7.63 10.53 -2.50
C GLU A 124 7.07 9.37 -3.33
N GLU A 125 7.80 8.24 -3.33
CA GLU A 125 7.36 7.04 -4.04
C GLU A 125 6.04 6.53 -3.46
N PHE A 126 5.86 6.53 -2.14
CA PHE A 126 4.59 6.16 -1.51
C PHE A 126 3.43 7.08 -1.91
N GLU A 127 3.63 8.40 -1.90
CA GLU A 127 2.61 9.41 -2.24
C GLU A 127 2.20 9.32 -3.71
N SER A 128 3.14 8.94 -4.58
CA SER A 128 2.87 8.76 -6.00
C SER A 128 1.88 7.61 -6.27
N LEU A 129 1.70 6.66 -5.35
CA LEU A 129 0.89 5.46 -5.57
C LEU A 129 -0.62 5.75 -5.53
N LYS A 130 -1.34 5.20 -6.51
CA LYS A 130 -2.80 5.05 -6.50
C LYS A 130 -3.23 4.03 -5.44
N ASN A 131 -4.51 4.08 -5.08
CA ASN A 131 -5.09 3.11 -4.15
C ASN A 131 -5.16 1.71 -4.77
N VAL A 132 -4.72 0.71 -4.00
CA VAL A 132 -4.86 -0.70 -4.39
C VAL A 132 -6.35 -1.08 -4.36
N PRO A 133 -6.91 -1.60 -5.47
CA PRO A 133 -8.29 -2.06 -5.50
C PRO A 133 -8.60 -3.14 -4.46
N HIS A 134 -9.88 -3.27 -4.11
CA HIS A 134 -10.32 -4.29 -3.16
C HIS A 134 -10.00 -5.70 -3.67
N CYS A 135 -9.55 -6.57 -2.76
CA CYS A 135 -9.23 -7.97 -3.03
C CYS A 135 -8.15 -8.21 -4.12
N LYS A 136 -7.33 -7.19 -4.45
CA LYS A 136 -6.15 -7.36 -5.31
C LYS A 136 -5.00 -7.98 -4.51
N TYR A 137 -4.27 -8.91 -5.11
CA TYR A 137 -3.08 -9.55 -4.54
C TYR A 137 -1.87 -8.71 -4.91
N LEU A 138 -1.00 -8.52 -3.93
CA LEU A 138 0.33 -7.94 -4.12
C LEU A 138 1.32 -9.08 -3.93
N VAL A 139 1.96 -9.50 -5.02
CA VAL A 139 2.82 -10.67 -5.04
C VAL A 139 4.27 -10.24 -4.94
N MET A 140 4.96 -10.79 -3.95
CA MET A 140 6.41 -10.63 -3.78
C MET A 140 7.05 -12.01 -3.90
N LYS A 141 8.00 -12.15 -4.83
CA LYS A 141 8.73 -13.41 -5.04
C LYS A 141 10.15 -13.29 -4.53
N LYS A 142 10.62 -14.27 -3.77
CA LYS A 142 12.02 -14.39 -3.38
C LYS A 142 12.81 -14.91 -4.57
N ASP A 143 13.87 -14.22 -4.90
CA ASP A 143 14.84 -14.63 -5.91
C ASP A 143 15.84 -15.61 -5.28
N ASP A 144 16.04 -16.77 -5.92
CA ASP A 144 16.85 -17.85 -5.35
C ASP A 144 18.35 -17.54 -5.35
N GLU A 145 18.83 -16.71 -6.27
CA GLU A 145 20.24 -16.35 -6.35
C GLU A 145 20.61 -15.26 -5.34
N THR A 146 19.83 -14.17 -5.32
CA THR A 146 20.08 -13.00 -4.48
C THR A 146 19.48 -13.11 -3.09
N GLN A 147 18.57 -14.07 -2.87
CA GLN A 147 17.79 -14.27 -1.66
C GLN A 147 16.94 -13.04 -1.26
N ARG A 148 16.71 -12.11 -2.20
CA ARG A 148 15.91 -10.90 -2.00
C ARG A 148 14.53 -11.09 -2.58
N TYR A 149 13.56 -10.38 -2.01
CA TYR A 149 12.22 -10.34 -2.58
C TYR A 149 12.12 -9.26 -3.64
N HIS A 150 11.38 -9.53 -4.70
CA HIS A 150 11.00 -8.62 -5.77
C HIS A 150 9.48 -8.50 -5.83
N LEU A 151 8.97 -7.27 -5.93
CA LEU A 151 7.55 -7.03 -6.14
C LEU A 151 7.20 -7.34 -7.60
N LYS A 152 6.35 -8.34 -7.82
CA LYS A 152 5.90 -8.78 -9.16
C LYS A 152 4.63 -8.03 -9.59
N THR A 153 3.79 -7.65 -8.64
CA THR A 153 2.60 -6.85 -8.94
C THR A 153 2.98 -5.39 -9.18
N ARG A 154 2.72 -4.85 -10.38
CA ARG A 154 2.84 -3.41 -10.66
C ARG A 154 1.84 -2.63 -9.80
N LEU A 155 2.36 -1.68 -9.03
CA LEU A 155 1.54 -0.66 -8.38
C LEU A 155 1.48 0.56 -9.30
N LEU A 156 0.29 1.09 -9.44
CA LEU A 156 0.04 2.26 -10.27
C LEU A 156 0.33 3.53 -9.49
N THR A 157 0.76 4.53 -10.23
CA THR A 157 1.04 5.88 -9.77
C THR A 157 0.04 6.86 -10.38
N TRP A 158 -0.01 8.09 -9.87
CA TRP A 158 -0.87 9.15 -10.41
C TRP A 158 -0.53 9.54 -11.86
N ASP A 159 0.69 9.23 -12.32
CA ASP A 159 1.15 9.49 -13.68
C ASP A 159 0.70 8.40 -14.67
N ASP A 160 0.35 7.20 -14.17
CA ASP A 160 -0.15 6.10 -14.99
C ASP A 160 -1.59 6.38 -15.45
N VAL A 161 -1.90 6.12 -16.73
CA VAL A 161 -3.26 6.26 -17.28
C VAL A 161 -4.19 5.14 -16.81
N GLU A 162 -5.51 5.33 -16.84
CA GLU A 162 -6.48 4.30 -16.38
C GLU A 162 -6.33 2.95 -17.09
N ASP A 163 -5.77 2.93 -18.30
CA ASP A 163 -5.51 1.71 -19.06
C ASP A 163 -4.16 1.06 -18.68
N ASP A 164 -3.33 1.66 -17.83
CA ASP A 164 -2.06 1.06 -17.37
C ASP A 164 -2.28 0.02 -16.24
N ASP A 165 -3.51 -0.09 -15.72
CA ASP A 165 -3.97 -1.27 -14.97
C ASP A 165 -3.67 -2.59 -15.74
N LEU A 166 -3.51 -2.49 -17.07
CA LEU A 166 -3.26 -3.59 -17.99
C LEU A 166 -1.82 -4.11 -17.99
N ASP A 167 -0.84 -3.33 -17.51
CA ASP A 167 0.56 -3.61 -17.81
C ASP A 167 1.26 -4.36 -16.65
N VAL A 168 1.61 -5.62 -16.91
CA VAL A 168 2.43 -6.44 -16.02
C VAL A 168 3.85 -5.91 -16.18
N GLY A 169 4.37 -5.19 -15.18
CA GLY A 169 5.75 -4.70 -15.21
C GLY A 169 6.70 -5.83 -15.63
N GLN A 170 7.59 -5.56 -16.59
CA GLN A 170 8.43 -6.54 -17.30
C GLN A 170 8.85 -7.72 -16.40
N CYS A 171 8.09 -8.81 -16.48
CA CYS A 171 8.43 -10.08 -15.83
C CYS A 171 9.25 -10.90 -16.83
N SER A 172 10.34 -11.49 -16.34
CA SER A 172 11.04 -12.57 -17.02
C SER A 172 10.07 -13.72 -17.32
N LEU A 173 10.26 -14.39 -18.46
CA LEU A 173 9.39 -15.44 -19.01
C LEU A 173 9.17 -16.67 -18.10
N ASP A 174 9.89 -16.79 -16.98
CA ASP A 174 9.90 -17.97 -16.11
C ASP A 174 8.88 -17.93 -14.93
N ASP A 175 7.87 -17.06 -14.97
CA ASP A 175 6.94 -16.81 -13.85
C ASP A 175 5.45 -16.95 -14.24
N ASP A 176 5.12 -17.94 -15.08
CA ASP A 176 3.78 -18.17 -15.66
C ASP A 176 2.64 -18.27 -14.64
N GLU A 177 2.86 -18.88 -13.48
CA GLU A 177 1.83 -19.02 -12.44
C GLU A 177 1.48 -17.70 -11.75
N VAL A 178 2.50 -16.87 -11.46
CA VAL A 178 2.30 -15.52 -10.91
C VAL A 178 1.64 -14.62 -11.94
N TYR A 179 2.05 -14.75 -13.21
CA TYR A 179 1.45 -14.02 -14.32
C TYR A 179 -0.05 -14.36 -14.45
N LYS A 180 -0.39 -15.65 -14.44
CA LYS A 180 -1.78 -16.12 -14.52
C LYS A 180 -2.60 -15.62 -13.34
N LEU A 181 -2.08 -15.70 -12.11
CA LEU A 181 -2.75 -15.18 -10.92
C LEU A 181 -3.07 -13.68 -11.10
N ILE A 182 -2.08 -12.87 -11.49
CA ILE A 182 -2.25 -11.43 -11.69
C ILE A 182 -3.29 -11.16 -12.79
N GLN A 183 -3.28 -11.93 -13.88
CA GLN A 183 -4.22 -11.80 -14.97
C GLN A 183 -5.66 -12.13 -14.54
N ASP A 184 -5.87 -13.21 -13.80
CA ASP A 184 -7.19 -13.60 -13.27
C ASP A 184 -7.77 -12.51 -12.34
N GLN A 185 -6.91 -11.74 -11.65
CA GLN A 185 -7.37 -10.60 -10.86
C GLN A 185 -7.89 -9.44 -11.70
N LYS A 186 -7.31 -9.21 -12.89
CA LYS A 186 -7.68 -8.07 -13.75
C LYS A 186 -9.16 -8.15 -14.16
N ASP A 187 -9.64 -9.34 -14.49
CA ASP A 187 -11.01 -9.54 -15.00
C ASP A 187 -12.09 -9.32 -13.92
N THR A 188 -11.71 -9.32 -12.63
CA THR A 188 -12.65 -9.28 -11.50
C THR A 188 -12.86 -7.86 -10.93
N VAL A 189 -11.96 -6.90 -11.20
CA VAL A 189 -11.95 -5.59 -10.52
C VAL A 189 -12.69 -4.51 -11.33
N ASN A 190 -14.03 -4.48 -11.23
CA ASN A 190 -14.87 -3.42 -11.84
C ASN A 190 -15.58 -2.49 -10.84
N SER A 191 -15.41 -2.67 -9.53
CA SER A 191 -16.25 -1.99 -8.52
C SER A 191 -15.67 -0.70 -7.91
N THR A 192 -14.40 -0.36 -8.15
CA THR A 192 -13.70 0.74 -7.42
C THR A 192 -13.47 2.02 -8.24
N ARG A 193 -13.84 2.01 -9.53
CA ARG A 193 -13.48 3.03 -10.53
C ARG A 193 -13.92 4.46 -10.17
N ASN A 194 -15.14 4.62 -9.63
CA ASN A 194 -15.70 5.95 -9.35
C ASN A 194 -15.03 6.69 -8.18
N LYS A 195 -14.54 5.96 -7.16
CA LYS A 195 -13.83 6.58 -6.03
C LYS A 195 -12.42 7.00 -6.44
N ASN A 196 -11.74 6.19 -7.24
CA ASN A 196 -10.40 6.49 -7.73
C ASN A 196 -10.39 7.76 -8.60
N LYS A 197 -11.38 7.93 -9.50
CA LYS A 197 -11.52 9.14 -10.31
C LYS A 197 -11.58 10.43 -9.48
N ARG A 198 -12.41 10.44 -8.42
CA ARG A 198 -12.52 11.62 -7.54
C ARG A 198 -11.21 11.96 -6.83
N ILE A 199 -10.47 10.95 -6.38
CA ILE A 199 -9.19 11.15 -5.69
C ILE A 199 -8.13 11.63 -6.67
N GLU A 200 -8.10 11.07 -7.88
CA GLU A 200 -7.17 11.49 -8.94
C GLU A 200 -7.40 12.95 -9.35
N GLU A 201 -8.65 13.38 -9.51
CA GLU A 201 -9.00 14.79 -9.75
C GLU A 201 -8.52 15.72 -8.63
N MET A 202 -8.70 15.31 -7.36
CA MET A 202 -8.21 16.08 -6.21
C MET A 202 -6.69 16.18 -6.19
N TYR A 203 -5.98 15.08 -6.46
CA TYR A 203 -4.52 15.03 -6.51
C TYR A 203 -3.98 15.97 -7.60
N ARG A 204 -4.49 15.86 -8.83
CA ARG A 204 -4.10 16.71 -9.97
C ARG A 204 -4.37 18.19 -9.71
N LYS A 205 -5.46 18.53 -9.00
CA LYS A 205 -5.78 19.90 -8.64
C LYS A 205 -4.80 20.48 -7.60
N ALA A 206 -4.36 19.67 -6.64
CA ALA A 206 -3.41 20.10 -5.61
C ALA A 206 -1.95 20.19 -6.12
N HIS A 207 -1.56 19.33 -7.07
CA HIS A 207 -0.19 19.16 -7.54
C HIS A 207 0.04 19.57 -9.01
N GLY A 208 -0.97 20.16 -9.67
CA GLY A 208 -0.91 20.60 -11.07
C GLY A 208 -0.05 21.85 -11.30
N PRO A 209 0.19 22.23 -12.56
CA PRO A 209 1.12 23.31 -12.94
C PRO A 209 0.75 24.71 -12.42
N GLU A 210 -0.48 24.94 -11.94
CA GLU A 210 -0.90 26.19 -11.29
C GLU A 210 -0.70 26.20 -9.75
N SER A 211 -0.16 25.12 -9.18
CA SER A 211 0.22 25.06 -7.77
C SER A 211 1.46 25.93 -7.53
N LYS A 212 1.48 26.67 -6.40
CA LYS A 212 2.59 27.55 -5.95
C LYS A 212 3.95 26.84 -5.76
N TYR A 213 4.04 25.56 -6.07
CA TYR A 213 5.22 24.70 -5.97
C TYR A 213 6.13 24.73 -7.20
N THR A 214 5.84 25.54 -8.21
CA THR A 214 6.56 25.52 -9.49
C THR A 214 7.85 26.36 -9.56
N ASP A 215 8.25 27.09 -8.51
CA ASP A 215 9.27 28.15 -8.63
C ASP A 215 10.71 27.78 -8.17
N TYR A 216 11.08 26.50 -8.04
CA TYR A 216 12.45 26.11 -7.67
C TYR A 216 13.01 24.98 -8.52
N LYS A 217 12.90 25.11 -9.85
CA LYS A 217 13.43 24.09 -10.79
C LYS A 217 14.92 24.20 -11.13
N GLU A 218 15.67 25.11 -10.53
CA GLU A 218 17.10 25.24 -10.85
C GLU A 218 18.01 25.19 -9.61
N LYS A 219 18.83 24.13 -9.59
CA LYS A 219 20.07 23.91 -8.83
C LYS A 219 19.98 23.23 -7.46
N VAL A 220 19.69 21.92 -7.42
CA VAL A 220 20.42 20.97 -6.55
C VAL A 220 20.45 19.59 -7.22
N VAL A 221 21.62 18.97 -7.36
CA VAL A 221 21.74 17.54 -7.69
C VAL A 221 21.41 16.76 -6.42
N SER A 222 20.11 16.60 -6.17
CA SER A 222 19.55 15.89 -5.02
C SER A 222 19.07 14.50 -5.45
N ARG A 223 19.24 13.50 -4.59
CA ARG A 223 18.62 12.17 -4.75
C ARG A 223 17.11 12.19 -4.51
N PHE A 224 16.59 13.29 -3.96
CA PHE A 224 15.17 13.54 -3.76
C PHE A 224 14.60 14.15 -5.03
N LYS A 225 13.53 13.53 -5.57
CA LYS A 225 12.96 13.89 -6.87
C LYS A 225 12.27 15.25 -6.89
N VAL A 226 12.03 15.87 -5.72
CA VAL A 226 11.36 17.17 -5.55
C VAL A 226 11.89 17.83 -4.29
N ASP A 227 12.03 19.17 -4.27
CA ASP A 227 12.08 19.92 -3.01
C ASP A 227 10.70 19.83 -2.36
N ASN A 228 10.55 18.89 -1.44
CA ASN A 228 9.26 18.37 -1.02
C ASN A 228 8.85 18.89 0.38
N GLN A 229 7.59 18.67 0.77
CA GLN A 229 6.88 19.09 2.00
C GLN A 229 7.70 18.98 3.29
N SER A 230 8.70 18.09 3.36
CA SER A 230 9.71 18.06 4.42
C SER A 230 10.39 19.42 4.68
N VAL A 231 10.60 20.23 3.65
CA VAL A 231 11.15 21.60 3.77
C VAL A 231 10.12 22.51 4.41
N VAL A 232 8.87 22.48 3.92
CA VAL A 232 7.76 23.29 4.44
C VAL A 232 7.51 23.02 5.94
N ASN A 233 7.38 21.74 6.32
CA ASN A 233 7.16 21.32 7.71
C ASN A 233 8.37 21.62 8.62
N SER A 234 9.57 21.80 8.06
CA SER A 234 10.79 22.18 8.81
C SER A 234 11.00 23.70 8.88
N THR A 235 10.22 24.48 8.13
CA THR A 235 10.33 25.94 8.04
C THR A 235 9.22 26.71 8.75
N GLU A 236 8.26 26.03 9.40
CA GLU A 236 7.29 26.72 10.26
C GLU A 236 8.02 27.41 11.42
N SER A 237 8.18 28.71 11.24
CA SER A 237 8.71 29.66 12.20
C SER A 237 7.89 29.63 13.48
N PHE A 238 8.58 29.35 14.60
CA PHE A 238 8.14 29.73 15.93
C PHE A 238 7.65 31.18 15.91
N HIS A 239 6.37 31.39 16.18
CA HIS A 239 5.79 32.68 16.59
C HIS A 239 5.08 32.48 17.92
#